data_AF-W1XQ21-F1
#
_entry.id   AF-W1XQ21-F1
#
_cell.length_a   1.000
_cell.length_b   1.000
_cell.length_c   1.000
_cell.angle_alpha   90.00
_cell.angle_beta   90.00
_cell.angle_gamma   90.00
#
_symmetry.space_group_name_H-M   'P 1'
#
loop_
_entity.id
_entity.type
_entity.pdbx_description
1 polymer ?
#
loop_
_entity_poly.entity_id
_entity_poly.type
_entity_poly.pdbx_seq_one_letter_code
_entity_poly.pdbx_strand_id
1 'polypeptide(L)' 'ETGIAIYDDEKGLLANQLYSQVKLHADYGGVVPELASRDHVRKTVPLIQAALKESGLTAKNIDAVAYTA' A
#
# COMPACT_ATOMS: atom_id res chain seq x y z
N GLU A 1 8.65 1.14 -3.06
CA GLU A 1 7.79 0.31 -2.17
C GLU A 1 6.34 0.73 -2.35
N THR A 2 5.35 -0.14 -2.17
CA THR A 2 3.93 0.26 -2.12
C THR A 2 3.41 0.01 -0.71
N GLY A 3 2.98 1.07 -0.03
CA GLY A 3 2.43 1.00 1.33
C GLY A 3 0.98 1.45 1.36
N ILE A 4 0.14 0.76 2.13
CA ILE A 4 -1.25 1.13 2.41
C ILE A 4 -1.49 0.94 3.91
N ALA A 5 -2.04 1.95 4.58
CA ALA A 5 -2.38 1.88 5.99
C ALA A 5 -3.79 2.41 6.24
N ILE A 6 -4.40 1.93 7.32
CA ILE A 6 -5.68 2.47 7.85
C ILE A 6 -5.40 2.94 9.27
N TYR A 7 -5.74 4.20 9.53
CA TYR A 7 -5.58 4.84 10.83
C TYR A 7 -6.93 5.39 11.29
N ASP A 8 -7.23 5.16 12.57
CA ASP A 8 -8.40 5.63 13.29
C ASP A 8 -7.89 6.56 14.40
N ASP A 9 -8.51 7.72 14.58
CA ASP A 9 -8.04 8.75 15.51
C ASP A 9 -8.22 8.35 16.98
N GLU A 10 -9.16 7.46 17.28
CA GLU A 10 -9.38 6.93 18.63
C GLU A 10 -8.61 5.62 18.87
N LYS A 11 -8.55 4.73 17.86
CA LYS A 11 -7.97 3.38 17.98
C LYS A 11 -6.54 3.26 17.47
N GLY A 12 -6.03 4.27 16.79
CA GLY A 12 -4.70 4.29 16.19
C GLY A 12 -4.61 3.47 14.90
N LEU A 13 -3.47 2.81 14.70
CA LEU A 13 -3.16 2.08 13.46
C LEU A 13 -3.93 0.74 13.42
N LEU A 14 -4.85 0.60 12.48
CA LEU A 14 -5.71 -0.58 12.34
C LEU A 14 -5.18 -1.61 11.33
N ALA A 15 -4.47 -1.16 10.31
CA ALA A 15 -3.85 -2.00 9.30
C ALA A 15 -2.64 -1.30 8.69
N ASN A 16 -1.62 -2.08 8.31
CA ASN A 16 -0.42 -1.57 7.66
C ASN A 16 0.17 -2.63 6.73
N GLN A 17 -0.01 -2.43 5.44
CA GLN A 17 0.40 -3.32 4.38
C GLN A 17 1.57 -2.71 3.61
N LEU A 18 2.66 -3.46 3.45
CA LEU A 18 3.85 -3.00 2.76
C LEU A 18 4.35 -4.04 1.75
N TYR A 19 4.59 -3.59 0.52
CA TYR A 19 5.27 -4.35 -0.51
C TYR A 19 6.60 -3.69 -0.89
N SER A 20 7.69 -4.45 -0.77
CA SER A 20 9.03 -4.00 -1.14
C SER A 20 9.41 -4.39 -2.57
N GLN A 21 9.91 -3.43 -3.34
CA GLN A 21 10.40 -3.61 -4.71
C GLN A 21 11.91 -3.94 -4.77
N VAL A 22 12.59 -4.09 -3.62
CA VAL A 22 14.05 -4.29 -3.57
C VAL A 22 14.50 -5.45 -4.45
N LYS A 23 13.79 -6.59 -4.39
CA LYS A 23 14.11 -7.76 -5.22
C LYS A 23 13.96 -7.50 -6.72
N LEU A 24 12.98 -6.69 -7.13
CA LEU A 24 12.74 -6.36 -8.53
C LEU A 24 13.85 -5.50 -9.13
N HIS A 25 14.45 -4.64 -8.31
CA HIS A 25 15.49 -3.69 -8.74
C HIS A 25 16.91 -4.19 -8.50
N ALA A 26 17.09 -5.30 -7.78
CA ALA A 26 18.39 -5.86 -7.43
C ALA A 26 19.27 -6.11 -8.66
N ASP A 27 18.68 -6.65 -9.73
CA ASP A 27 19.39 -6.98 -10.98
C ASP A 27 19.86 -5.74 -11.76
N TYR A 28 19.32 -4.56 -11.44
CA TYR A 28 19.57 -3.31 -12.16
C TYR A 28 20.50 -2.35 -11.40
N GLY A 29 20.93 -2.70 -10.19
CA GLY A 29 21.80 -1.87 -9.36
C GLY A 29 21.17 -0.55 -8.89
N GLY A 30 19.86 -0.40 -9.04
CA GLY A 30 19.12 0.82 -8.71
C GLY A 30 17.66 0.75 -9.10
N VAL A 31 16.86 1.71 -8.61
CA VAL A 31 15.44 1.79 -8.94
C VAL A 31 15.27 2.10 -10.43
N VAL A 32 14.49 1.26 -11.11
CA VAL A 32 14.09 1.47 -12.51
C VAL A 32 12.68 2.06 -12.52
N PRO A 33 12.50 3.35 -12.89
CA PRO A 33 11.23 4.05 -12.71
C PRO A 33 10.04 3.35 -13.37
N GLU A 34 10.19 2.91 -14.62
CA GLU A 34 9.11 2.22 -15.36
C GLU A 34 8.67 0.91 -14.68
N LEU A 35 9.63 0.11 -14.18
CA LEU A 35 9.31 -1.12 -13.47
C LEU A 35 8.64 -0.83 -12.13
N ALA A 36 9.08 0.20 -11.42
CA ALA A 36 8.46 0.64 -10.17
C ALA A 36 7.00 1.07 -10.41
N SER A 37 6.75 1.94 -11.39
CA SER A 37 5.40 2.42 -11.75
C SER A 37 4.45 1.26 -12.10
N ARG A 38 4.90 0.33 -12.95
CA ARG A 38 4.11 -0.86 -13.30
C ARG A 38 3.79 -1.72 -12.09
N ASP A 39 4.72 -1.84 -11.16
CA ASP A 39 4.51 -2.67 -9.98
C ASP A 39 3.59 -1.99 -8.96
N HIS A 40 3.67 -0.67 -8.78
CA HIS A 40 2.69 0.09 -7.99
C HIS A 40 1.25 -0.15 -8.47
N VAL A 41 1.00 -0.11 -9.79
CA VAL A 41 -0.32 -0.39 -10.37
C VAL A 41 -0.80 -1.80 -10.02
N ARG A 42 0.10 -2.79 -10.04
CA ARG A 42 -0.23 -4.19 -9.72
C ARG A 42 -0.49 -4.41 -8.23
N LYS A 43 0.16 -3.66 -7.34
CA LYS A 43 0.14 -3.90 -5.89
C LYS A 43 -0.88 -3.05 -5.14
N THR A 44 -1.22 -1.86 -5.63
CA THR A 44 -2.06 -0.89 -4.90
C THR A 44 -3.43 -1.47 -4.53
N VAL A 45 -4.21 -1.94 -5.50
CA VAL A 45 -5.56 -2.47 -5.24
C VAL A 45 -5.54 -3.72 -4.34
N PRO A 46 -4.69 -4.74 -4.58
CA PRO A 46 -4.58 -5.87 -3.67
C PRO A 46 -4.18 -5.50 -2.24
N LEU A 47 -3.30 -4.52 -2.06
CA LEU A 47 -2.89 -4.06 -0.72
C LEU A 47 -4.00 -3.28 -0.01
N ILE A 48 -4.82 -2.50 -0.74
CA ILE A 48 -6.03 -1.88 -0.17
C ILE A 48 -7.01 -2.95 0.31
N GLN A 49 -7.25 -3.97 -0.49
CA GLN A 49 -8.12 -5.09 -0.11
C GLN A 49 -7.58 -5.84 1.11
N ALA A 50 -6.27 -6.06 1.17
CA ALA A 50 -5.61 -6.68 2.31
C ALA A 50 -5.72 -5.82 3.58
N ALA A 51 -5.53 -4.51 3.47
CA ALA A 51 -5.63 -3.59 4.60
C ALA A 51 -7.06 -3.54 5.16
N LEU A 52 -8.08 -3.44 4.31
CA LEU A 52 -9.49 -3.49 4.74
C LEU A 52 -9.82 -4.82 5.43
N LYS A 53 -9.30 -5.93 4.91
CA LYS A 53 -9.46 -7.25 5.51
C LYS A 53 -8.76 -7.36 6.86
N GLU A 54 -7.54 -6.85 6.99
CA GLU A 54 -6.76 -6.83 8.22
C GLU A 54 -7.46 -6.00 9.31
N SER A 55 -7.97 -4.82 8.95
CA SER A 55 -8.68 -3.94 9.89
C SER A 55 -10.11 -4.41 10.22
N GLY A 56 -10.63 -5.42 9.51
CA GLY A 56 -12.02 -5.87 9.64
C GLY A 56 -13.05 -4.84 9.18
N LEU A 57 -12.65 -3.88 8.33
CA LEU A 57 -13.50 -2.80 7.86
C LEU A 57 -13.99 -3.04 6.42
N THR A 58 -15.01 -2.29 6.02
CA THR A 58 -15.46 -2.19 4.64
C THR A 58 -15.16 -0.81 4.08
N ALA A 59 -15.24 -0.64 2.77
CA ALA A 59 -15.05 0.67 2.12
C ALA A 59 -16.01 1.75 2.65
N LYS A 60 -17.18 1.37 3.19
CA LYS A 60 -18.15 2.30 3.79
C LYS A 60 -17.72 2.88 5.14
N ASN A 61 -16.71 2.29 5.76
CA ASN A 61 -16.17 2.73 7.05
C ASN A 61 -14.98 3.70 6.89
N ILE A 62 -14.61 4.06 5.67
CA ILE A 62 -13.47 4.93 5.40
C ILE A 62 -13.98 6.35 5.15
N ASP A 63 -13.62 7.28 6.05
CA ASP A 63 -14.08 8.67 5.98
C ASP A 63 -13.30 9.51 4.97
N ALA A 64 -12.01 9.20 4.78
CA ALA A 64 -11.13 9.94 3.89
C ALA A 64 -10.03 9.06 3.29
N VAL A 65 -9.46 9.52 2.17
CA VAL A 65 -8.32 8.89 1.50
C VAL A 65 -7.19 9.91 1.38
N ALA A 66 -6.02 9.56 1.93
CA ALA A 66 -4.78 10.31 1.78
C ALA A 66 -3.81 9.56 0.86
N TYR A 67 -3.00 10.30 0.11
CA TYR A 67 -1.97 9.74 -0.76
C TYR A 67 -0.74 10.66 -0.82
N THR A 68 0.42 10.08 -1.09
CA THR A 68 1.66 10.83 -1.34
C THR A 68 1.69 11.27 -2.80
N ALA A 69 1.99 12.55 -3.04
CA ALA A 69 2.16 13.15 -4.38
C ALA A 69 3.57 12.94 -4.93
#